data_AF-W5NRA4-F1
#
_entry.id   AF-W5NRA4-F1
#
_cell.length_a   1.000
_cell.length_b   1.000
_cell.length_c   1.000
_cell.angle_alpha   90.00
_cell.angle_beta   90.00
_cell.angle_gamma   90.00
#
_symmetry.space_group_name_H-M   'P 1'
#
loop_
_entity.id
_entity.type
_entity.pdbx_description
1 polymer ?
#
loop_
_entity_poly.entity_id
_entity_poly.type
_entity_poly.pdbx_seq_one_letter_code
_entity_poly.pdbx_strand_id
1 'polypeptide(L)'
;MENCLPPPGLALLGFLVLLPMTMPWGQLGEDGWLWGTHCVACLAPPAGSVLYHLFMCHRGGSPVYTRLLALDMCGVCLINTLGALPIIHCTLACRPWLRPAALLGYTLLSGATGCWGLPAPAPRAPHCGYSARLRAFGWQAGARLLVCGARGAGLGSGAPGSLRCYLRMDALALLGGLVNVARLPERWGPGRFDYWGNSHQIMHLLSVGSILQLHAGVVPDLLWAARHTCLPD
;
A
#
# COMPACT_ATOMS: atom_id res chain seq x y z
N MET A 1 31.41 -0.06 -0.35
CA MET A 1 30.93 1.34 -0.23
C MET A 1 29.98 1.59 -1.39
N GLU A 2 28.74 1.16 -1.19
CA GLU A 2 27.66 1.20 -2.20
C GLU A 2 26.95 2.55 -2.09
N ASN A 3 27.48 3.56 -2.80
CA ASN A 3 26.73 4.77 -3.05
C ASN A 3 25.73 4.50 -4.18
N CYS A 4 24.51 4.11 -3.81
CA CYS A 4 23.36 4.05 -4.72
C CYS A 4 22.11 4.61 -4.00
N LEU A 5 22.06 5.93 -3.80
CA LEU A 5 20.75 6.61 -3.82
C LEU A 5 20.33 6.60 -5.30
N PRO A 6 19.25 5.90 -5.76
CA PRO A 6 17.85 6.39 -5.67
C PRO A 6 16.73 5.34 -5.97
N PRO A 7 15.74 5.02 -5.11
CA PRO A 7 14.41 5.66 -5.32
C PRO A 7 13.50 6.03 -4.11
N PRO A 8 13.49 5.36 -2.94
CA PRO A 8 12.46 5.59 -1.93
C PRO A 8 12.65 6.92 -1.17
N GLY A 9 13.87 7.48 -1.14
CA GLY A 9 14.15 8.77 -0.51
C GLY A 9 13.49 9.94 -1.24
N LEU A 10 13.63 9.97 -2.57
CA LEU A 10 12.93 10.94 -3.42
C LEU A 10 11.42 10.75 -3.37
N ALA A 11 10.95 9.49 -3.33
CA ALA A 11 9.54 9.19 -3.16
C ALA A 11 9.01 9.72 -1.81
N LEU A 12 9.72 9.48 -0.71
CA LEU A 12 9.35 9.96 0.62
C LEU A 12 9.26 11.48 0.65
N LEU A 13 10.29 12.18 0.18
CA LEU A 13 10.30 13.64 0.08
C LEU A 13 9.16 14.14 -0.81
N GLY A 14 8.94 13.48 -1.95
CA GLY A 14 7.84 13.76 -2.87
C GLY A 14 6.48 13.66 -2.19
N PHE A 15 6.20 12.58 -1.46
CA PHE A 15 4.93 12.42 -0.74
C PHE A 15 4.78 13.36 0.46
N LEU A 16 5.88 13.69 1.15
CA LEU A 16 5.87 14.69 2.23
C LEU A 16 5.48 16.09 1.74
N VAL A 17 5.78 16.43 0.48
CA VAL A 17 5.38 17.69 -0.14
C VAL A 17 4.01 17.58 -0.83
N LEU A 18 3.78 16.47 -1.54
CA LEU A 18 2.57 16.29 -2.34
C LEU A 18 1.32 16.21 -1.45
N LEU A 19 1.34 15.39 -0.39
CA LEU A 19 0.17 15.19 0.48
C LEU A 19 -0.36 16.51 1.09
N PRO A 20 0.45 17.38 1.71
CA PRO A 20 -0.05 18.66 2.23
C PRO A 20 -0.55 19.60 1.14
N MET A 21 -0.03 19.52 -0.09
CA MET A 21 -0.43 20.41 -1.18
C MET A 21 -1.71 19.96 -1.90
N THR A 22 -1.96 18.65 -1.99
CA THR A 22 -3.08 18.10 -2.79
C THR A 22 -4.28 17.68 -1.96
N MET A 23 -4.12 17.55 -0.64
CA MET A 23 -5.24 17.21 0.24
C MET A 23 -6.17 18.41 0.44
N PRO A 24 -7.49 18.23 0.32
CA PRO A 24 -8.45 19.32 0.43
C PRO A 24 -8.81 19.62 1.89
N TRP A 25 -7.82 20.02 2.71
CA TRP A 25 -7.91 20.16 4.17
C TRP A 25 -9.17 20.87 4.67
N GLY A 26 -9.58 21.97 4.02
CA GLY A 26 -10.75 22.76 4.41
C GLY A 26 -12.12 22.17 4.01
N GLN A 27 -12.15 21.06 3.29
CA GLN A 27 -13.39 20.41 2.81
C GLN A 27 -13.58 19.00 3.38
N LEU A 28 -12.62 18.53 4.18
CA LEU A 28 -12.69 17.23 4.85
C LEU A 28 -13.49 17.44 6.14
N GLY A 29 -14.71 16.89 6.19
CA GLY A 29 -15.62 17.00 7.34
C GLY A 29 -15.12 16.25 8.59
N GLU A 30 -16.03 15.96 9.54
CA GLU A 30 -15.71 15.35 10.84
C GLU A 30 -14.99 13.98 10.78
N ASP A 31 -14.98 13.31 9.62
CA ASP A 31 -14.24 12.06 9.37
C ASP A 31 -12.71 12.27 9.23
N GLY A 32 -12.11 12.98 10.20
CA GLY A 32 -10.69 13.33 10.17
C GLY A 32 -9.74 12.13 10.17
N TRP A 33 -10.22 11.00 10.67
CA TRP A 33 -9.49 9.75 10.73
C TRP A 33 -9.25 9.12 9.34
N LEU A 34 -10.14 9.33 8.36
CA LEU A 34 -9.99 8.75 7.02
C LEU A 34 -8.83 9.38 6.26
N TRP A 35 -8.72 10.70 6.27
CA TRP A 35 -7.59 11.36 5.62
C TRP A 35 -6.29 11.12 6.39
N GLY A 36 -6.34 11.03 7.72
CA GLY A 36 -5.16 10.74 8.54
C GLY A 36 -4.59 9.35 8.24
N THR A 37 -5.46 8.34 8.18
CA THR A 37 -5.07 6.97 7.80
C THR A 37 -4.55 6.91 6.37
N HIS A 38 -5.12 7.66 5.42
CA HIS A 38 -4.60 7.78 4.05
C HIS A 38 -3.19 8.38 4.00
N CYS A 39 -2.92 9.45 4.74
CA CYS A 39 -1.58 10.04 4.84
C CYS A 39 -0.56 9.03 5.36
N VAL A 40 -0.91 8.29 6.42
CA VAL A 40 -0.06 7.21 6.95
C VAL A 40 0.14 6.12 5.91
N ALA A 41 -0.92 5.73 5.17
CA ALA A 41 -0.83 4.74 4.10
C ALA A 41 0.19 5.14 3.02
N CYS A 42 0.18 6.41 2.61
CA CYS A 42 1.08 6.91 1.56
C CYS A 42 2.53 7.06 2.02
N LEU A 43 2.77 7.40 3.29
CA LEU A 43 4.10 7.66 3.83
C LEU A 43 4.80 6.41 4.38
N ALA A 44 4.05 5.42 4.88
CA ALA A 44 4.62 4.26 5.55
C ALA A 44 5.53 3.40 4.64
N PRO A 45 5.16 3.05 3.40
CA PRO A 45 6.04 2.29 2.51
C PRO A 45 7.37 3.01 2.17
N PRO A 46 7.37 4.26 1.67
CA PRO A 46 8.64 4.91 1.34
C PRO A 46 9.48 5.18 2.60
N ALA A 47 8.88 5.48 3.75
CA ALA A 47 9.62 5.65 5.01
C ALA A 47 10.30 4.34 5.47
N GLY A 48 9.56 3.23 5.51
CA GLY A 48 10.10 1.92 5.86
C GLY A 48 11.22 1.49 4.91
N SER A 49 11.02 1.75 3.61
CA SER A 49 11.98 1.38 2.58
C SER A 49 13.28 2.20 2.67
N VAL A 50 13.20 3.52 2.90
CA VAL A 50 14.39 4.36 3.12
C VAL A 50 15.20 3.86 4.30
N LEU A 51 14.54 3.59 5.44
CA LEU A 51 15.22 3.13 6.64
C LEU A 51 15.92 1.78 6.41
N TYR A 52 15.28 0.86 5.70
CA TYR A 52 15.89 -0.42 5.37
C TYR A 52 17.11 -0.26 4.47
N HIS A 53 16.99 0.40 3.31
CA HIS A 53 18.10 0.51 2.35
C HIS A 53 19.26 1.36 2.88
N LEU A 54 18.99 2.34 3.76
CA LEU A 54 20.05 3.16 4.34
C LEU A 54 20.87 2.40 5.40
N PHE A 55 20.21 1.52 6.18
CA PHE A 55 20.83 0.85 7.33
C PHE A 55 20.99 -0.68 7.17
N MET A 56 20.73 -1.25 5.99
CA MET A 56 20.85 -2.70 5.76
C MET A 56 22.27 -3.23 5.97
N CYS A 57 23.31 -2.42 5.72
CA CYS A 57 24.72 -2.76 5.93
C CYS A 57 25.27 -2.29 7.29
N HIS A 58 24.40 -1.99 8.26
CA HIS A 58 24.80 -1.52 9.57
C HIS A 58 25.62 -2.57 10.34
N ARG A 59 26.60 -2.12 11.14
CA ARG A 59 27.50 -3.00 11.93
C ARG A 59 26.78 -3.94 12.90
N GLY A 60 25.52 -3.66 13.22
CA GLY A 60 24.66 -4.51 14.04
C GLY A 60 24.27 -5.86 13.41
N GLY A 61 24.66 -6.12 12.15
CA GLY A 61 24.57 -7.43 11.52
C GLY A 61 23.15 -7.94 11.28
N SER A 62 23.00 -9.28 11.25
CA SER A 62 21.76 -9.99 10.89
C SER A 62 20.52 -9.57 11.70
N PRO A 63 20.58 -9.33 13.02
CA PRO A 63 19.40 -8.89 13.79
C PRO A 63 18.86 -7.53 13.35
N VAL A 64 19.74 -6.57 13.05
CA VAL A 64 19.34 -5.23 12.59
C VAL A 64 18.76 -5.30 11.18
N TYR A 65 19.44 -6.02 10.28
CA TYR A 65 18.93 -6.28 8.92
C TYR A 65 17.52 -6.86 8.93
N THR A 66 17.28 -7.85 9.78
CA THR A 66 16.01 -8.56 9.88
C THR A 66 14.88 -7.66 10.40
N ARG A 67 15.16 -6.82 11.40
CA ARG A 67 14.20 -5.84 11.93
C ARG A 67 13.86 -4.76 10.91
N LEU A 68 14.86 -4.24 10.21
CA LEU A 68 14.66 -3.24 9.16
C LEU A 68 13.86 -3.81 7.98
N LEU A 69 14.12 -5.06 7.58
CA LEU A 69 13.33 -5.75 6.57
C LEU A 69 11.88 -5.93 7.03
N ALA A 70 11.65 -6.28 8.30
CA ALA A 70 10.30 -6.35 8.85
C ALA A 70 9.59 -4.99 8.85
N LEU A 71 10.32 -3.90 9.07
CA LEU A 71 9.79 -2.53 9.01
C LEU A 71 9.38 -2.14 7.57
N ASP A 72 10.19 -2.45 6.57
CA ASP A 72 9.86 -2.24 5.15
C ASP A 72 8.59 -3.02 4.76
N MET A 73 8.51 -4.29 5.13
CA MET A 73 7.32 -5.12 4.89
C MET A 73 6.09 -4.63 5.67
N CYS A 74 6.28 -4.07 6.87
CA CYS A 74 5.21 -3.45 7.65
C CYS A 74 4.64 -2.23 6.91
N GLY A 75 5.49 -1.41 6.28
CA GLY A 75 5.06 -0.31 5.41
C GLY A 75 4.12 -0.79 4.28
N VAL A 76 4.49 -1.87 3.60
CA VAL A 76 3.66 -2.50 2.55
C VAL A 76 2.33 -3.01 3.12
N CYS A 77 2.35 -3.63 4.30
CA CYS A 77 1.13 -4.09 4.97
C CYS A 77 0.21 -2.93 5.36
N LEU A 78 0.79 -1.82 5.85
CA LEU A 78 0.06 -0.63 6.27
C LEU A 78 -0.62 0.06 5.09
N ILE A 79 0.07 0.26 3.96
CA ILE A 79 -0.58 0.87 2.80
C ILE A 79 -1.73 0.01 2.27
N ASN A 80 -1.56 -1.32 2.27
CA ASN A 80 -2.59 -2.21 1.77
C ASN A 80 -3.82 -2.24 2.69
N THR A 81 -3.59 -2.10 4.00
CA THR A 81 -4.66 -2.04 5.01
C THR A 81 -5.34 -0.68 5.01
N LEU A 82 -4.59 0.39 5.24
CA LEU A 82 -5.14 1.74 5.38
C LEU A 82 -5.64 2.30 4.05
N GLY A 83 -4.98 2.00 2.94
CA GLY A 83 -5.38 2.43 1.60
C GLY A 83 -6.69 1.83 1.11
N ALA A 84 -7.15 0.72 1.70
CA ALA A 84 -8.45 0.14 1.36
C ALA A 84 -9.61 0.72 2.20
N LEU A 85 -9.33 1.45 3.29
CA LEU A 85 -10.39 1.99 4.15
C LEU A 85 -11.27 3.01 3.43
N PRO A 86 -10.75 3.98 2.65
CA PRO A 86 -11.58 4.96 1.96
C PRO A 86 -12.54 4.30 0.96
N ILE A 87 -12.07 3.31 0.19
CA ILE A 87 -12.94 2.62 -0.77
C ILE A 87 -14.01 1.77 -0.07
N ILE A 88 -13.68 1.06 1.01
CA ILE A 88 -14.68 0.30 1.80
C ILE A 88 -15.71 1.25 2.40
N HIS A 89 -15.25 2.37 2.98
CA HIS A 89 -16.11 3.38 3.59
C HIS A 89 -17.08 3.98 2.58
N CYS A 90 -16.61 4.39 1.40
CA CYS A 90 -17.44 5.01 0.38
C CYS A 90 -18.39 4.00 -0.27
N THR A 91 -17.91 2.79 -0.57
CA THR A 91 -18.70 1.72 -1.20
C THR A 91 -19.90 1.35 -0.33
N LEU A 92 -19.71 1.31 1.00
CA LEU A 92 -20.74 0.94 1.97
C LEU A 92 -21.36 2.14 2.68
N ALA A 93 -21.22 3.37 2.16
CA ALA A 93 -21.63 4.60 2.84
C ALA A 93 -23.08 4.56 3.39
N CYS A 94 -24.02 4.03 2.59
CA CYS A 94 -25.43 3.95 2.95
C CYS A 94 -25.85 2.62 3.59
N ARG A 95 -24.90 1.88 4.18
CA ARG A 95 -25.17 0.62 4.89
C ARG A 95 -24.70 0.73 6.35
N PRO A 96 -25.58 1.15 7.28
CA PRO A 96 -25.17 1.58 8.63
C PRO A 96 -24.50 0.46 9.45
N TRP A 97 -24.90 -0.80 9.25
CA TRP A 97 -24.32 -1.95 9.95
C TRP A 97 -23.15 -2.58 9.20
N LEU A 98 -23.24 -2.68 7.87
CA LEU A 98 -22.21 -3.33 7.06
C LEU A 98 -20.93 -2.50 6.97
N ARG A 99 -21.03 -1.16 6.95
CA ARG A 99 -19.88 -0.26 6.87
C ARG A 99 -18.90 -0.45 8.03
N PRO A 100 -19.29 -0.27 9.31
CA PRO A 100 -18.37 -0.46 10.43
C PRO A 100 -17.92 -1.92 10.55
N ALA A 101 -18.81 -2.90 10.30
CA ALA A 101 -18.44 -4.31 10.35
C ALA A 101 -17.37 -4.68 9.31
N ALA A 102 -17.48 -4.17 8.08
CA ALA A 102 -16.51 -4.41 7.02
C ALA A 102 -15.18 -3.69 7.29
N LEU A 103 -15.21 -2.44 7.75
CA LEU A 103 -14.00 -1.70 8.11
C LEU A 103 -13.25 -2.37 9.26
N LEU A 104 -13.96 -2.76 10.32
CA LEU A 104 -13.36 -3.45 11.47
C LEU A 104 -12.88 -4.84 11.08
N GLY A 105 -13.70 -5.63 10.39
CA GLY A 105 -13.33 -6.97 9.93
C GLY A 105 -12.09 -6.96 9.03
N TYR A 106 -12.04 -6.02 8.08
CA TYR A 106 -10.89 -5.87 7.19
C TYR A 106 -9.62 -5.44 7.92
N THR A 107 -9.71 -4.45 8.82
CA THR A 107 -8.55 -3.98 9.59
C THR A 107 -8.02 -5.05 10.54
N LEU A 108 -8.89 -5.76 11.27
CA LEU A 108 -8.50 -6.84 12.17
C LEU A 108 -7.87 -8.01 11.42
N LEU A 109 -8.47 -8.45 10.31
CA LEU A 109 -7.95 -9.58 9.54
C LEU A 109 -6.65 -9.23 8.82
N SER A 110 -6.52 -8.00 8.30
CA SER A 110 -5.27 -7.49 7.73
C SER A 110 -4.18 -7.36 8.78
N GLY A 111 -4.52 -6.86 9.98
CA GLY A 111 -3.59 -6.76 11.11
C GLY A 111 -3.14 -8.14 11.59
N ALA A 112 -4.06 -9.10 11.72
CA ALA A 112 -3.72 -10.47 12.07
C ALA A 112 -2.79 -11.09 11.02
N THR A 113 -3.18 -11.08 9.74
CA THR A 113 -2.34 -11.66 8.66
C THR A 113 -0.98 -10.97 8.54
N GLY A 114 -0.89 -9.67 8.80
CA GLY A 114 0.38 -8.94 8.95
C GLY A 114 1.20 -9.45 10.13
N CYS A 115 0.62 -9.51 11.34
CA CYS A 115 1.30 -10.03 12.54
C CYS A 115 1.77 -11.48 12.40
N TRP A 116 1.07 -12.32 11.63
CA TRP A 116 1.48 -13.69 11.36
C TRP A 116 2.48 -13.82 10.20
N GLY A 117 2.42 -12.94 9.20
CA GLY A 117 3.23 -13.02 7.98
C GLY A 117 4.51 -12.17 7.97
N LEU A 118 4.57 -11.12 8.78
CA LEU A 118 5.69 -10.19 8.90
C LEU A 118 6.85 -10.64 9.81
N PRO A 119 6.64 -11.43 10.89
CA PRO A 119 7.74 -11.93 11.70
C PRO A 119 8.77 -12.62 10.82
N ALA A 120 10.03 -12.29 11.05
CA ALA A 120 11.13 -12.87 10.32
C ALA A 120 11.08 -14.40 10.44
N PRO A 121 11.36 -15.15 9.36
CA PRO A 121 11.52 -16.58 9.47
C PRO A 121 12.60 -16.82 10.53
N ALA A 122 12.30 -17.69 11.50
CA ALA A 122 13.36 -18.28 12.30
C ALA A 122 14.46 -18.77 11.34
N PRO A 123 15.75 -18.66 11.71
CA PRO A 123 16.89 -18.98 10.83
C PRO A 123 16.87 -20.39 10.23
N ARG A 124 15.93 -21.26 10.64
CA ARG A 124 15.73 -22.61 10.15
C ARG A 124 14.77 -22.76 8.94
N ALA A 125 14.02 -21.73 8.51
CA ALA A 125 13.03 -21.89 7.43
C ALA A 125 12.73 -20.62 6.59
N PRO A 126 13.67 -20.12 5.76
CA PRO A 126 13.49 -18.92 4.95
C PRO A 126 12.35 -19.01 3.91
N HIS A 127 12.04 -20.19 3.39
CA HIS A 127 10.97 -20.41 2.40
C HIS A 127 9.54 -20.27 2.96
N CYS A 128 9.38 -20.41 4.28
CA CYS A 128 8.06 -20.32 4.94
C CYS A 128 7.59 -18.85 5.08
N GLY A 129 8.52 -17.90 5.21
CA GLY A 129 8.21 -16.48 5.33
C GLY A 129 7.70 -15.85 4.02
N TYR A 130 8.24 -16.26 2.88
CA TYR A 130 7.83 -15.74 1.57
C TYR A 130 6.37 -16.10 1.23
N SER A 131 5.98 -17.36 1.43
CA SER A 131 4.62 -17.82 1.15
C SER A 131 3.59 -17.24 2.13
N ALA A 132 3.98 -16.94 3.37
CA ALA A 132 3.14 -16.24 4.33
C ALA A 132 2.88 -14.78 3.91
N ARG A 133 3.92 -14.06 3.48
CA ARG A 133 3.80 -12.68 2.98
C ARG A 133 2.95 -12.58 1.72
N LEU A 134 3.16 -13.49 0.77
CA LEU A 134 2.37 -13.55 -0.46
C LEU A 134 0.89 -13.79 -0.16
N ARG A 135 0.57 -14.68 0.79
CA ARG A 135 -0.81 -14.92 1.24
C ARG A 135 -1.42 -13.69 1.92
N ALA A 136 -0.69 -13.02 2.80
CA ALA A 136 -1.16 -11.82 3.48
C ALA A 136 -1.47 -10.68 2.49
N PHE A 137 -0.53 -10.37 1.60
CA PHE A 137 -0.70 -9.32 0.60
C PHE A 137 -1.77 -9.70 -0.44
N GLY A 138 -1.81 -10.97 -0.85
CA GLY A 138 -2.80 -11.51 -1.77
C GLY A 138 -4.22 -11.44 -1.20
N TRP A 139 -4.41 -11.76 0.09
CA TRP A 139 -5.69 -11.61 0.78
C TRP A 139 -6.17 -10.15 0.76
N GLN A 140 -5.33 -9.22 1.20
CA GLN A 140 -5.66 -7.80 1.26
C GLN A 140 -5.99 -7.23 -0.14
N ALA A 141 -5.19 -7.56 -1.15
CA ALA A 141 -5.45 -7.16 -2.53
C ALA A 141 -6.76 -7.79 -3.06
N GLY A 142 -6.99 -9.08 -2.79
CA GLY A 142 -8.22 -9.78 -3.20
C GLY A 142 -9.47 -9.18 -2.55
N ALA A 143 -9.42 -8.87 -1.26
CA ALA A 143 -10.51 -8.21 -0.54
C ALA A 143 -10.80 -6.82 -1.11
N ARG A 144 -9.76 -6.03 -1.45
CA ARG A 144 -9.96 -4.74 -2.12
C ARG A 144 -10.56 -4.90 -3.52
N LEU A 145 -10.08 -5.86 -4.31
CA LEU A 145 -10.63 -6.15 -5.65
C LEU A 145 -12.09 -6.59 -5.57
N LEU A 146 -12.48 -7.33 -4.53
CA LEU A 146 -13.89 -7.67 -4.27
C LEU A 146 -14.74 -6.43 -4.05
N VAL A 147 -14.27 -5.47 -3.24
CA VAL A 147 -14.95 -4.20 -2.99
C VAL A 147 -15.03 -3.35 -4.26
N CYS A 148 -13.94 -3.27 -5.03
CA CYS A 148 -13.92 -2.65 -6.35
C CYS A 148 -14.96 -3.29 -7.30
N GLY A 149 -15.05 -4.62 -7.31
CA GLY A 149 -16.00 -5.37 -8.11
C GLY A 149 -17.45 -5.11 -7.70
N ALA A 150 -17.74 -5.10 -6.40
CA ALA A 150 -19.06 -4.78 -5.87
C ALA A 150 -19.49 -3.35 -6.28
N ARG A 151 -18.57 -2.38 -6.15
CA ARG A 151 -18.82 -1.00 -6.60
C ARG A 151 -19.01 -0.91 -8.12
N GLY A 152 -18.23 -1.64 -8.90
CA GLY A 152 -18.36 -1.70 -10.36
C GLY A 152 -19.66 -2.35 -10.84
N ALA A 153 -20.21 -3.28 -10.07
CA ALA A 153 -21.51 -3.92 -10.32
C ALA A 153 -22.71 -3.05 -9.90
N GLY A 154 -22.48 -1.82 -9.40
CA GLY A 154 -23.54 -0.92 -8.94
C GLY A 154 -24.08 -1.25 -7.55
N LEU A 155 -23.43 -2.15 -6.79
CA LEU A 155 -23.86 -2.52 -5.43
C LEU A 155 -23.35 -1.54 -4.36
N GLY A 156 -22.59 -0.52 -4.73
CA GLY A 156 -22.03 0.45 -3.79
C GLY A 156 -21.84 1.83 -4.37
N SER A 157 -21.52 2.76 -3.49
CA SER A 157 -21.45 4.19 -3.78
C SER A 157 -20.02 4.73 -3.85
N GLY A 158 -19.86 5.98 -4.27
CA GLY A 158 -18.60 6.72 -4.20
C GLY A 158 -18.38 7.67 -5.39
N ALA A 159 -17.25 8.37 -5.43
CA ALA A 159 -16.94 9.32 -6.49
C ALA A 159 -16.90 8.67 -7.89
N PRO A 160 -17.43 9.35 -8.93
CA PRO A 160 -17.31 8.88 -10.30
C PRO A 160 -15.85 8.89 -10.73
N GLY A 161 -15.32 7.75 -11.16
CA GLY A 161 -13.96 7.63 -11.71
C GLY A 161 -12.86 7.25 -10.72
N SER A 162 -13.08 7.29 -9.40
CA SER A 162 -12.06 6.82 -8.44
C SER A 162 -11.82 5.31 -8.53
N LEU A 163 -12.84 4.52 -8.89
CA LEU A 163 -12.72 3.08 -9.14
C LEU A 163 -11.61 2.74 -10.14
N ARG A 164 -11.48 3.51 -11.23
CA ARG A 164 -10.42 3.30 -12.23
C ARG A 164 -9.02 3.54 -11.64
N CYS A 165 -8.90 4.49 -10.72
CA CYS A 165 -7.63 4.77 -10.04
C CYS A 165 -7.26 3.61 -9.10
N TYR A 166 -8.21 3.06 -8.35
CA TYR A 166 -7.97 1.87 -7.52
C TYR A 166 -7.55 0.65 -8.36
N LEU A 167 -8.22 0.40 -9.49
CA LEU A 167 -7.84 -0.70 -10.39
C LEU A 167 -6.43 -0.51 -10.98
N ARG A 168 -6.06 0.73 -11.35
CA ARG A 168 -4.70 1.05 -11.82
C ARG A 168 -3.66 0.89 -10.71
N MET A 169 -3.97 1.32 -9.50
CA MET A 169 -3.12 1.13 -8.33
C MET A 169 -2.84 -0.37 -8.11
N ASP A 170 -3.88 -1.21 -8.13
CA ASP A 170 -3.75 -2.67 -7.98
C ASP A 170 -2.94 -3.29 -9.12
N ALA A 171 -3.20 -2.88 -10.36
CA ALA A 171 -2.45 -3.35 -11.52
C ALA A 171 -0.94 -3.01 -11.43
N LEU A 172 -0.60 -1.79 -11.02
CA LEU A 172 0.79 -1.35 -10.83
C LEU A 172 1.47 -2.12 -9.69
N ALA A 173 0.77 -2.33 -8.56
CA ALA A 173 1.30 -3.09 -7.43
C ALA A 173 1.55 -4.56 -7.80
N LEU A 174 0.60 -5.19 -8.50
CA LEU A 174 0.75 -6.57 -8.99
C LEU A 174 1.88 -6.68 -10.02
N LEU A 175 1.97 -5.76 -10.97
CA LEU A 175 3.04 -5.75 -11.96
C LEU A 175 4.40 -5.58 -11.28
N GLY A 176 4.54 -4.65 -10.33
CA GLY A 176 5.78 -4.46 -9.57
C GLY A 176 6.18 -5.72 -8.79
N GLY A 177 5.22 -6.37 -8.13
CA GLY A 177 5.43 -7.64 -7.44
C GLY A 177 5.87 -8.76 -8.38
N LEU A 178 5.22 -8.91 -9.54
CA LEU A 178 5.57 -9.91 -10.54
C LEU A 178 6.97 -9.68 -11.12
N VAL A 179 7.32 -8.44 -11.44
CA VAL A 179 8.66 -8.06 -11.94
C VAL A 179 9.74 -8.43 -10.92
N ASN A 180 9.52 -8.10 -9.64
CA ASN A 180 10.44 -8.41 -8.54
C ASN A 180 10.62 -9.93 -8.34
N VAL A 181 9.50 -10.68 -8.35
CA VAL A 181 9.54 -12.14 -8.17
C VAL A 181 10.18 -12.85 -9.36
N ALA A 182 9.87 -12.39 -10.58
CA ALA A 182 10.42 -12.95 -11.81
C ALA A 182 11.90 -12.58 -12.05
N ARG A 183 12.41 -11.61 -11.28
CA ARG A 183 13.77 -11.07 -11.40
C ARG A 183 14.07 -10.55 -12.81
N LEU A 184 13.13 -9.81 -13.39
CA LEU A 184 13.27 -9.21 -14.71
C LEU A 184 13.63 -7.73 -14.57
N PRO A 185 14.61 -7.20 -15.33
CA PRO A 185 15.32 -7.81 -16.46
C PRO A 185 16.62 -8.55 -16.11
N GLU A 186 17.06 -8.60 -14.85
CA GLU A 186 18.36 -9.16 -14.48
C GLU A 186 18.53 -10.64 -14.84
N ARG A 187 17.43 -11.40 -14.92
CA ARG A 187 17.42 -12.78 -15.42
C ARG A 187 17.80 -12.87 -16.90
N TRP A 188 17.54 -11.83 -17.71
CA TRP A 188 17.90 -11.80 -19.13
C TRP A 188 19.36 -11.39 -19.37
N GLY A 189 19.98 -10.70 -18.42
CA GLY A 189 21.35 -10.21 -18.55
C GLY A 189 22.04 -10.13 -17.19
N PRO A 190 22.51 -11.26 -16.64
CA PRO A 190 23.20 -11.28 -15.36
C PRO A 190 24.45 -10.37 -15.43
N GLY A 191 24.63 -9.51 -14.43
CA GLY A 191 25.75 -8.55 -14.36
C GLY A 191 25.53 -7.23 -15.09
N ARG A 192 24.47 -7.09 -15.91
CA ARG A 192 24.20 -5.83 -16.64
C ARG A 192 23.38 -4.83 -15.84
N PHE A 193 22.59 -5.30 -14.88
CA PHE A 193 21.62 -4.51 -14.14
C PHE A 193 22.00 -4.34 -12.65
N ASP A 194 23.25 -4.58 -12.30
CA ASP A 194 23.70 -4.61 -10.90
C ASP A 194 23.54 -3.24 -10.22
N TYR A 195 23.77 -2.15 -10.97
CA TYR A 195 23.68 -0.77 -10.45
C TYR A 195 22.36 -0.07 -10.82
N TRP A 196 21.85 -0.29 -12.03
CA TRP A 196 20.69 0.43 -12.57
C TRP A 196 19.72 -0.52 -13.28
N GLY A 197 18.43 -0.28 -13.08
CA GLY A 197 17.36 -1.00 -13.77
C GLY A 197 17.17 -2.43 -13.28
N ASN A 198 17.59 -2.77 -12.07
CA ASN A 198 17.25 -4.06 -11.47
C ASN A 198 15.75 -4.15 -11.17
N SER A 199 15.21 -5.37 -11.12
CA SER A 199 13.79 -5.62 -10.83
C SER A 199 13.30 -4.94 -9.55
N HIS A 200 14.15 -4.86 -8.52
CA HIS A 200 13.82 -4.26 -7.24
C HIS A 200 13.62 -2.74 -7.34
N GLN A 201 14.46 -2.03 -8.11
CA GLN A 201 14.29 -0.61 -8.44
C GLN A 201 13.01 -0.38 -9.24
N ILE A 202 12.74 -1.24 -10.23
CA ILE A 202 11.52 -1.17 -11.04
C ILE A 202 10.28 -1.37 -10.17
N MET A 203 10.31 -2.34 -9.25
CA MET A 203 9.25 -2.55 -8.27
C MET A 203 8.99 -1.29 -7.45
N HIS A 204 10.04 -0.64 -6.91
CA HIS A 204 9.88 0.62 -6.16
C HIS A 204 9.25 1.72 -7.01
N LEU A 205 9.67 1.88 -8.26
CA LEU A 205 9.08 2.87 -9.18
C LEU A 205 7.59 2.60 -9.43
N LEU A 206 7.23 1.35 -9.69
CA LEU A 206 5.83 0.93 -9.89
C LEU A 206 5.02 1.09 -8.60
N SER A 207 5.61 0.82 -7.44
CA SER A 207 4.99 1.08 -6.13
C SER A 207 4.70 2.56 -5.93
N VAL A 208 5.64 3.46 -6.25
CA VAL A 208 5.38 4.92 -6.18
C VAL A 208 4.21 5.32 -7.09
N GLY A 209 4.20 4.83 -8.33
CA GLY A 209 3.08 5.03 -9.25
C GLY A 209 1.75 4.50 -8.69
N SER A 210 1.78 3.35 -8.02
CA SER A 210 0.62 2.77 -7.34
C SER A 210 0.12 3.68 -6.22
N ILE A 211 1.00 4.19 -5.35
CA ILE A 211 0.63 5.15 -4.28
C ILE A 211 0.02 6.44 -4.87
N LEU A 212 0.56 6.93 -5.99
CA LEU A 212 -0.01 8.10 -6.66
C LEU A 212 -1.43 7.83 -7.20
N GLN A 213 -1.66 6.64 -7.77
CA GLN A 213 -3.00 6.23 -8.21
C GLN A 213 -3.95 6.03 -7.01
N LEU A 214 -3.47 5.49 -5.90
CA LEU A 214 -4.23 5.41 -4.65
C LEU A 214 -4.68 6.81 -4.22
N HIS A 215 -3.73 7.75 -4.14
CA HIS A 215 -4.01 9.12 -3.75
C HIS A 215 -5.01 9.81 -4.70
N ALA A 216 -4.83 9.65 -6.02
CA ALA A 216 -5.74 10.19 -7.03
C ALA A 216 -7.17 9.60 -6.95
N GLY A 217 -7.33 8.37 -6.45
CA GLY A 217 -8.63 7.75 -6.21
C GLY A 217 -9.27 8.17 -4.88
N VAL A 218 -8.47 8.21 -3.81
CA VAL A 218 -8.93 8.51 -2.45
C VAL A 218 -9.39 9.96 -2.30
N VAL A 219 -8.69 10.94 -2.87
CA VAL A 219 -9.05 12.36 -2.70
C VAL A 219 -10.47 12.66 -3.19
N PRO A 220 -10.88 12.26 -4.41
CA PRO A 220 -12.28 12.38 -4.85
C PRO A 220 -13.27 11.62 -3.96
N ASP A 221 -12.92 10.43 -3.49
CA ASP A 221 -13.78 9.62 -2.63
C ASP A 221 -14.00 10.29 -1.26
N LEU A 222 -12.96 10.90 -0.67
CA LEU A 222 -13.07 11.68 0.56
C LEU A 222 -13.98 12.91 0.39
N LEU A 223 -13.80 13.64 -0.72
CA LEU A 223 -14.66 14.79 -1.05
C LEU A 223 -16.11 14.39 -1.30
N TRP A 224 -16.31 13.24 -1.94
CA TRP A 224 -17.62 12.68 -2.15
C TRP A 224 -18.25 12.28 -0.81
N ALA A 225 -17.52 11.58 0.05
CA ALA A 225 -18.01 11.14 1.36
C ALA A 225 -18.41 12.34 2.25
N ALA A 226 -17.64 13.43 2.22
CA ALA A 226 -17.93 14.64 2.99
C ALA A 226 -19.22 15.36 2.53
N ARG A 227 -19.68 15.15 1.30
CA ARG A 227 -20.84 15.84 0.70
C ARG A 227 -22.04 14.93 0.48
N HIS A 228 -21.85 13.62 0.54
CA HIS A 228 -22.88 12.65 0.20
C HIS A 228 -23.82 12.41 1.37
N THR A 229 -25.11 12.60 1.13
CA THR A 229 -26.17 12.23 2.06
C THR A 229 -26.88 10.99 1.54
N CYS A 230 -26.99 9.98 2.40
CA CYS A 230 -27.82 8.82 2.10
C CYS A 230 -29.29 9.20 2.27
N LEU A 231 -30.14 8.71 1.38
CA LEU A 231 -31.59 8.84 1.55
C LEU A 231 -32.00 8.14 2.86
N PRO A 232 -32.89 8.75 3.66
CA PRO A 232 -33.47 8.05 4.80
C PRO A 232 -34.28 6.84 4.28
N ASP A 233 -34.06 5.69 4.91
CA ASP A 233 -34.82 4.46 4.68
C ASP A 233 -36.32 4.66 4.98
#